data_AF-A0AAU9IRF9-F1
#
_entry.id   AF-A0AAU9IRF9-F1
#
_cell.length_a   1.000
_cell.length_b   1.000
_cell.length_c   1.000
_cell.angle_alpha   90.00
_cell.angle_beta   90.00
_cell.angle_gamma   90.00
#
_symmetry.space_group_name_H-M   'P 1'
#
loop_
_entity.id
_entity.type
_entity.pdbx_description
1 polymer ?
#
loop_
_entity_poly.entity_id
_entity_poly.type
_entity_poly.pdbx_seq_one_letter_code
_entity_poly.pdbx_strand_id
1 'polypeptide(L)'
;MSEEDRLIQAEDVPEQKHYRTRLALLSSLLEGILAIVGIVILLLYDDDCERPIRLWLYVLSAVFLFHVIFLVLIEAVAKSIQKRSGAGSFYIALNSMIHSFIFLWILVGIVWIFEDYDECKDDFPEGHAFTLFVVFLYIGILAAIILAFLLLTCVVCFGSWQISKFTKENKEQ
;
A
#
# COMPACT_ATOMS: atom_id res chain seq x y z
N MET A 1 32.39 -16.10 1.95
CA MET A 1 31.74 -15.45 0.81
C MET A 1 32.53 -15.83 -0.43
N SER A 2 32.05 -16.84 -1.15
CA SER A 2 32.71 -17.39 -2.32
C SER A 2 32.66 -16.39 -3.48
N GLU A 3 33.45 -16.61 -4.52
CA GLU A 3 33.45 -15.78 -5.72
C GLU A 3 32.13 -15.91 -6.50
N GLU A 4 31.47 -17.09 -6.40
CA GLU A 4 30.11 -17.33 -6.90
C GLU A 4 29.05 -16.50 -6.15
N ASP A 5 29.15 -16.36 -4.82
CA ASP A 5 28.24 -15.52 -4.04
C ASP A 5 28.29 -14.06 -4.51
N ARG A 6 29.46 -13.58 -4.96
CA ARG A 6 29.64 -12.20 -5.45
C ARG A 6 29.10 -12.00 -6.87
N LEU A 7 29.18 -13.02 -7.71
CA LEU A 7 28.65 -12.96 -9.08
C LEU A 7 27.12 -12.96 -9.08
N ILE A 8 26.50 -13.83 -8.28
CA ILE A 8 25.03 -13.86 -8.10
C ILE A 8 24.55 -12.53 -7.49
N GLN A 9 25.25 -12.03 -6.48
CA GLN A 9 24.91 -10.74 -5.85
C GLN A 9 25.16 -9.53 -6.75
N ALA A 10 25.99 -9.62 -7.79
CA ALA A 10 26.22 -8.54 -8.74
C ALA A 10 25.16 -8.51 -9.87
N GLU A 11 24.62 -9.67 -10.23
CA GLU A 11 23.62 -9.82 -11.30
C GLU A 11 22.19 -9.49 -10.83
N ASP A 12 21.84 -9.77 -9.56
CA ASP A 12 20.50 -9.52 -8.99
C ASP A 12 20.22 -8.05 -8.61
N VAL A 13 21.27 -7.26 -8.34
CA VAL A 13 21.15 -5.87 -7.83
C VAL A 13 20.53 -4.86 -8.83
N PRO A 14 20.82 -4.89 -10.15
CA PRO A 14 20.21 -3.94 -11.08
C PRO A 14 18.71 -4.21 -11.30
N GLU A 15 18.28 -5.48 -11.30
CA GLU A 15 16.89 -5.85 -11.60
C GLU A 15 15.94 -5.54 -10.42
N GLN A 16 16.38 -5.85 -9.19
CA GLN A 16 15.61 -5.58 -7.97
C GLN A 16 15.34 -4.08 -7.76
N LYS A 17 16.30 -3.22 -8.13
CA LYS A 17 16.14 -1.76 -8.06
C LYS A 17 15.07 -1.26 -9.03
N HIS A 18 14.98 -1.86 -10.21
CA HIS A 18 14.02 -1.45 -11.25
C HIS A 18 12.57 -1.77 -10.86
N TYR A 19 12.31 -2.92 -10.25
CA TYR A 19 10.96 -3.29 -9.80
C TYR A 19 10.47 -2.38 -8.67
N ARG A 20 11.33 -2.09 -7.69
CA ARG A 20 10.98 -1.23 -6.56
C ARG A 20 10.60 0.19 -6.99
N THR A 21 11.38 0.81 -7.88
CA THR A 21 11.06 2.15 -8.41
C THR A 21 9.76 2.13 -9.22
N ARG A 22 9.52 1.10 -10.04
CA ARG A 22 8.25 0.97 -10.78
C ARG A 22 7.04 0.86 -9.85
N LEU A 23 7.12 0.03 -8.81
CA LEU A 23 6.05 -0.09 -7.82
C LEU A 23 5.80 1.23 -7.08
N ALA A 24 6.87 1.90 -6.63
CA ALA A 24 6.74 3.18 -5.94
C ALA A 24 6.09 4.25 -6.83
N LEU A 25 6.44 4.30 -8.12
CA LEU A 25 5.82 5.19 -9.09
C LEU A 25 4.34 4.85 -9.33
N LEU A 26 3.99 3.57 -9.47
CA LEU A 26 2.61 3.13 -9.64
C LEU A 26 1.76 3.45 -8.39
N SER A 27 2.29 3.21 -7.19
CA SER A 27 1.62 3.57 -5.93
C SER A 27 1.42 5.07 -5.82
N SER A 28 2.48 5.85 -6.09
CA SER A 28 2.44 7.31 -6.08
C SER A 28 1.45 7.87 -7.10
N LEU A 29 1.38 7.29 -8.30
CA LEU A 29 0.43 7.70 -9.32
C LEU A 29 -1.02 7.40 -8.89
N LEU A 30 -1.27 6.20 -8.37
CA LEU A 30 -2.60 5.81 -7.90
C LEU A 30 -3.06 6.71 -6.75
N GLU A 31 -2.24 6.88 -5.72
CA GLU A 31 -2.53 7.75 -4.58
C GLU A 31 -2.72 9.20 -5.00
N GLY A 32 -1.92 9.69 -5.95
CA GLY A 32 -2.05 11.05 -6.50
C GLY A 32 -3.38 11.25 -7.22
N ILE A 33 -3.82 10.29 -8.03
CA ILE A 33 -5.13 10.35 -8.69
C ILE A 33 -6.24 10.35 -7.64
N LEU A 34 -6.18 9.47 -6.64
CA LEU A 34 -7.18 9.42 -5.57
C LEU A 34 -7.23 10.72 -4.77
N ALA A 35 -6.07 11.32 -4.45
CA ALA A 35 -6.00 12.60 -3.75
C ALA A 35 -6.62 13.73 -4.58
N ILE A 36 -6.30 13.82 -5.87
CA ILE A 36 -6.84 14.86 -6.75
C ILE A 36 -8.36 14.72 -6.88
N VAL A 37 -8.86 13.51 -7.10
CA VAL A 37 -10.31 13.26 -7.20
C VAL A 37 -11.01 13.61 -5.88
N GLY A 38 -10.44 13.22 -4.74
CA GLY A 38 -10.97 13.57 -3.42
C GLY A 38 -11.04 15.08 -3.19
N ILE A 39 -9.99 15.81 -3.54
CA ILE A 39 -9.95 17.29 -3.45
C ILE A 39 -10.99 17.92 -4.38
N VAL A 40 -11.11 17.44 -5.62
CA VAL A 40 -12.10 17.96 -6.58
C VAL A 40 -13.51 17.76 -6.06
N ILE A 41 -13.84 16.59 -5.50
CA ILE A 41 -15.13 16.33 -4.88
C ILE A 41 -15.36 17.29 -3.71
N LEU A 42 -14.37 17.49 -2.84
CA LEU A 42 -14.48 18.42 -1.71
C LEU A 42 -14.70 19.88 -2.14
N LEU A 43 -14.10 20.31 -3.26
CA LEU A 43 -14.20 21.68 -3.77
C LEU A 43 -15.48 21.96 -4.56
N LEU A 44 -16.01 20.96 -5.27
CA LEU A 44 -17.19 21.15 -6.12
C LEU A 44 -18.50 21.04 -5.35
N TYR A 45 -18.51 20.30 -4.25
CA TYR A 45 -19.69 19.97 -3.48
C TYR A 45 -19.53 20.51 -2.05
N ASP A 46 -19.57 21.83 -1.92
CA ASP A 46 -19.43 22.56 -0.65
C ASP A 46 -20.79 22.70 0.07
N ASP A 47 -21.53 21.60 0.19
CA ASP A 47 -22.80 21.59 0.91
C ASP A 47 -22.60 21.61 2.43
N ASP A 48 -23.46 22.39 3.11
CA ASP A 48 -23.45 22.77 4.54
C ASP A 48 -23.58 21.60 5.54
N CYS A 49 -23.69 20.35 5.07
CA CYS A 49 -23.72 19.22 5.99
C CYS A 49 -22.28 18.90 6.46
N GLU A 50 -21.89 19.47 7.60
CA GLU A 50 -20.63 19.17 8.31
C GLU A 50 -20.62 17.69 8.72
N ARG A 51 -19.96 16.83 7.92
CA ARG A 51 -20.02 15.37 8.11
C ARG A 51 -18.67 14.68 8.27
N PRO A 52 -18.65 13.55 9.02
CA PRO A 52 -17.47 12.73 9.24
C PRO A 52 -16.83 12.27 7.91
N ILE A 53 -17.62 11.99 6.87
CA ILE A 53 -17.10 11.60 5.54
C ILE A 53 -16.32 12.73 4.86
N ARG A 54 -16.74 13.99 4.99
CA ARG A 54 -16.00 15.14 4.44
C ARG A 54 -14.64 15.27 5.13
N LEU A 55 -14.63 15.19 6.47
CA LEU A 55 -13.39 15.16 7.26
C LEU A 55 -12.50 13.98 6.86
N TRP A 56 -13.09 12.81 6.65
CA TRP A 56 -12.40 11.62 6.21
C TRP A 56 -11.68 11.83 4.89
N LEU A 57 -12.39 12.34 3.89
CA LEU A 57 -11.85 12.62 2.55
C LEU A 57 -10.78 13.70 2.60
N TYR A 58 -10.96 14.73 3.41
CA TYR A 58 -9.99 15.82 3.55
C TYR A 58 -8.66 15.28 4.10
N VAL A 59 -8.72 14.56 5.21
CA VAL A 59 -7.52 13.99 5.85
C VAL A 59 -6.87 12.95 4.95
N LEU A 60 -7.65 12.07 4.32
CA LEU A 60 -7.11 11.04 3.43
C LEU A 60 -6.40 11.66 2.22
N SER A 61 -7.03 12.65 1.58
CA SER A 61 -6.45 13.35 0.43
C SER A 61 -5.17 14.08 0.80
N ALA A 62 -5.14 14.73 1.97
CA ALA A 62 -3.94 15.39 2.49
C ALA A 62 -2.81 14.41 2.75
N VAL A 63 -3.10 13.25 3.33
CA VAL A 63 -2.10 12.21 3.61
C VAL A 63 -1.57 11.57 2.32
N PHE A 64 -2.45 11.28 1.36
CA PHE A 64 -2.01 10.80 0.04
C PHE A 64 -1.14 11.82 -0.68
N LEU A 65 -1.52 13.10 -0.69
CA LEU A 65 -0.71 14.13 -1.32
C LEU A 65 0.66 14.27 -0.64
N PHE A 66 0.70 14.25 0.70
CA PHE A 66 1.94 14.24 1.47
C PHE A 66 2.81 13.03 1.11
N HIS A 67 2.21 11.84 1.04
CA HIS A 67 2.94 10.61 0.72
C HIS A 67 3.50 10.62 -0.70
N VAL A 68 2.72 11.08 -1.68
CA VAL A 68 3.17 11.27 -3.08
C VAL A 68 4.36 12.21 -3.15
N ILE A 69 4.28 13.39 -2.51
CA ILE A 69 5.38 14.34 -2.46
C ILE A 69 6.61 13.71 -1.81
N PHE A 70 6.42 13.01 -0.68
CA PHE A 70 7.50 12.32 0.02
C PHE A 70 8.20 11.27 -0.87
N LEU A 71 7.44 10.41 -1.56
CA LEU A 71 7.99 9.39 -2.45
C LEU A 71 8.78 10.01 -3.61
N VAL A 72 8.24 11.04 -4.26
CA VAL A 72 8.90 11.75 -5.36
C VAL A 72 10.20 12.41 -4.88
N LEU A 73 10.18 13.07 -3.72
CA LEU A 73 11.38 13.71 -3.15
C LEU A 73 12.46 12.68 -2.80
N ILE A 74 12.08 11.57 -2.17
CA ILE A 74 13.03 10.50 -1.84
C ILE A 74 13.66 9.91 -3.10
N GLU A 75 12.88 9.67 -4.15
CA GLU A 75 13.42 9.11 -5.40
C GLU A 75 14.32 10.13 -6.12
N ALA A 76 13.95 11.42 -6.15
CA ALA A 76 14.75 12.49 -6.73
C ALA A 76 16.12 12.63 -6.03
N VAL A 77 16.15 12.42 -4.72
CA VAL A 77 17.35 12.56 -3.87
C VAL A 77 18.04 11.20 -3.64
N ALA A 78 17.50 10.09 -4.16
CA ALA A 78 18.00 8.73 -3.92
C ALA A 78 19.50 8.56 -4.26
N LYS A 79 19.97 9.23 -5.32
CA LYS A 79 21.40 9.19 -5.73
C LYS A 79 22.33 9.85 -4.71
N SER A 80 21.90 10.89 -4.00
CA SER A 80 22.70 11.54 -2.96
C SER A 80 22.52 10.88 -1.59
N ILE A 81 21.32 10.35 -1.34
CA ILE A 81 20.95 9.64 -0.11
C ILE A 81 21.68 8.30 0.04
N GLN A 82 21.97 7.56 -1.05
CA GLN A 82 22.73 6.31 -0.98
C GLN A 82 24.10 6.44 -0.30
N LYS A 83 24.67 7.66 -0.22
CA LYS A 83 25.94 7.93 0.45
C LYS A 83 25.81 8.19 1.95
N ARG A 84 24.59 8.35 2.49
CA ARG A 84 24.34 8.73 3.89
C ARG A 84 23.82 7.53 4.67
N SER A 85 24.54 7.12 5.72
CA SER A 85 24.08 6.03 6.60
C SER A 85 22.77 6.43 7.29
N GLY A 86 21.84 5.48 7.43
CA GLY A 86 20.56 5.65 8.15
C GLY A 86 19.37 6.15 7.33
N ALA A 87 19.58 6.70 6.13
CA ALA A 87 18.48 7.22 5.32
C ALA A 87 17.52 6.14 4.81
N GLY A 88 18.01 4.91 4.57
CA GLY A 88 17.16 3.76 4.25
C GLY A 88 16.22 3.38 5.41
N SER A 89 16.72 3.42 6.64
CA SER A 89 15.91 3.13 7.83
C SER A 89 14.85 4.20 8.07
N PHE A 90 15.19 5.48 7.86
CA PHE A 90 14.23 6.58 7.95
C PHE A 90 13.10 6.43 6.92
N TYR A 91 13.43 6.10 5.67
CA TYR A 91 12.44 5.83 4.63
C TYR A 91 11.49 4.69 5.04
N ILE A 92 12.02 3.55 5.48
CA ILE A 92 11.20 2.40 5.89
C ILE A 92 10.29 2.77 7.07
N ALA A 93 10.82 3.47 8.07
CA ALA A 93 10.07 3.87 9.26
C ALA A 93 8.92 4.83 8.90
N LEU A 94 9.20 5.86 8.10
CA LEU A 94 8.20 6.84 7.70
C LEU A 94 7.13 6.21 6.79
N ASN A 95 7.55 5.41 5.81
CA ASN A 95 6.63 4.69 4.93
C ASN A 95 5.73 3.75 5.73
N SER A 96 6.29 3.00 6.69
CA SER A 96 5.52 2.14 7.58
C SER A 96 4.54 2.93 8.45
N MET A 97 4.93 4.10 8.95
CA MET A 97 4.06 4.95 9.77
C MET A 97 2.88 5.48 8.96
N ILE A 98 3.12 5.96 7.73
CA ILE A 98 2.07 6.45 6.82
C ILE A 98 1.09 5.33 6.46
N HIS A 99 1.57 4.14 6.08
CA HIS A 99 0.67 3.02 5.77
C HIS A 99 -0.12 2.55 6.99
N SER A 100 0.46 2.53 8.19
CA SER A 100 -0.27 2.24 9.43
C SER A 100 -1.36 3.26 9.69
N PHE A 101 -1.07 4.56 9.48
CA PHE A 101 -2.08 5.60 9.58
C PHE A 101 -3.20 5.39 8.56
N ILE A 102 -2.87 5.16 7.28
CA ILE A 102 -3.85 4.92 6.22
C ILE A 102 -4.72 3.72 6.58
N PHE A 103 -4.13 2.61 7.03
CA PHE A 103 -4.86 1.42 7.45
C PHE A 103 -5.90 1.74 8.53
N LEU A 104 -5.50 2.44 9.59
CA LEU A 104 -6.42 2.86 10.66
C LEU A 104 -7.48 3.84 10.13
N TRP A 105 -7.10 4.77 9.26
CA TRP A 105 -8.03 5.74 8.67
C TRP A 105 -9.07 5.07 7.78
N ILE A 106 -8.70 4.03 7.02
CA ILE A 106 -9.66 3.22 6.25
C ILE A 106 -10.68 2.55 7.19
N LEU A 107 -10.25 2.01 8.35
CA LEU A 107 -11.18 1.42 9.32
C LEU A 107 -12.17 2.45 9.87
N VAL A 108 -11.70 3.67 10.16
CA VAL A 108 -12.58 4.78 10.55
C VAL A 108 -13.58 5.11 9.43
N GLY A 109 -13.12 5.12 8.17
CA GLY A 109 -13.96 5.33 7.00
C GLY A 109 -15.05 4.28 6.85
N ILE A 110 -14.73 3.01 7.12
CA ILE A 110 -15.71 1.91 7.14
C ILE A 110 -16.81 2.20 8.17
N VAL A 111 -16.44 2.55 9.41
CA VAL A 111 -17.42 2.85 10.46
C VAL A 111 -18.32 4.00 10.02
N TRP A 112 -17.73 5.10 9.55
CA TRP A 112 -18.49 6.28 9.13
C TRP A 112 -19.37 6.04 7.90
N ILE A 113 -18.99 5.19 6.96
CA ILE A 113 -19.86 4.82 5.83
C ILE A 113 -21.13 4.10 6.30
N PHE A 114 -21.03 3.24 7.32
CA PHE A 114 -22.14 2.39 7.74
C PHE A 114 -22.98 3.00 8.88
N GLU A 115 -22.43 3.95 9.63
CA GLU A 115 -23.12 4.60 10.75
C GLU A 115 -24.02 5.78 10.31
N ASP A 116 -23.73 6.43 9.18
CA ASP A 116 -24.34 7.70 8.76
C ASP A 116 -25.69 7.56 8.00
N TYR A 117 -26.52 6.57 8.36
CA TYR A 117 -27.52 6.00 7.44
C TYR A 117 -28.69 6.90 7.02
N ASP A 118 -29.11 7.93 7.78
CA ASP A 118 -30.48 8.43 7.60
C ASP A 118 -30.71 9.94 7.32
N GLU A 119 -29.71 10.85 7.40
CA GLU A 119 -30.04 12.30 7.27
C GLU A 119 -29.29 13.15 6.21
N CYS A 120 -28.13 12.77 5.66
CA CYS A 120 -27.43 13.54 4.59
C CYS A 120 -26.66 12.64 3.61
N LYS A 121 -26.96 11.34 3.55
CA LYS A 121 -26.46 10.50 2.46
C LYS A 121 -26.91 11.05 1.09
N ASP A 122 -28.07 11.69 1.07
CA ASP A 122 -28.66 12.30 -0.11
C ASP A 122 -28.03 13.66 -0.46
N ASP A 123 -27.38 14.35 0.48
CA ASP A 123 -26.77 15.67 0.24
C ASP A 123 -25.31 15.58 -0.23
N PHE A 124 -24.62 14.46 0.01
CA PHE A 124 -23.24 14.27 -0.47
C PHE A 124 -23.00 12.89 -1.10
N PRO A 125 -23.80 12.53 -2.13
CA PRO A 125 -23.76 11.19 -2.72
C PRO A 125 -22.43 10.90 -3.43
N GLU A 126 -21.80 11.89 -4.06
CA GLU A 126 -20.52 11.73 -4.77
C GLU A 126 -19.38 11.40 -3.81
N GLY A 127 -19.27 12.14 -2.71
CA GLY A 127 -18.24 11.88 -1.70
C GLY A 127 -18.46 10.56 -0.98
N HIS A 128 -19.71 10.19 -0.70
CA HIS A 128 -20.02 8.87 -0.16
C HIS A 128 -19.67 7.74 -1.16
N ALA A 129 -20.04 7.87 -2.43
CA ALA A 129 -19.72 6.89 -3.47
C ALA A 129 -18.20 6.75 -3.67
N PHE A 130 -17.47 7.87 -3.66
CA PHE A 130 -16.02 7.85 -3.76
C PHE A 130 -15.35 7.23 -2.53
N THR A 131 -15.83 7.54 -1.33
CA THR A 131 -15.34 6.93 -0.07
C THR A 131 -15.54 5.42 -0.07
N LEU A 132 -16.73 4.94 -0.47
CA LEU A 132 -17.01 3.53 -0.70
C LEU A 132 -16.04 2.91 -1.70
N PHE A 133 -15.83 3.54 -2.85
CA PHE A 133 -14.92 3.06 -3.87
C PHE A 133 -13.49 2.89 -3.33
N VAL A 134 -12.97 3.89 -2.62
CA VAL A 134 -11.62 3.85 -2.04
C VAL A 134 -11.50 2.73 -1.00
N VAL A 135 -12.50 2.58 -0.13
CA VAL A 135 -12.55 1.50 0.88
C VAL A 135 -12.58 0.13 0.19
N PHE A 136 -13.44 -0.07 -0.82
CA PHE A 136 -13.51 -1.32 -1.56
C PHE A 136 -12.20 -1.66 -2.26
N LEU A 137 -11.57 -0.67 -2.90
CA LEU A 137 -10.27 -0.85 -3.55
C LEU A 137 -9.22 -1.29 -2.52
N TYR A 138 -9.16 -0.64 -1.36
CA TYR A 138 -8.21 -0.95 -0.31
C TYR A 138 -8.40 -2.36 0.27
N ILE A 139 -9.63 -2.72 0.64
CA ILE A 139 -9.95 -4.04 1.18
C ILE A 139 -9.75 -5.12 0.12
N GLY A 140 -10.07 -4.85 -1.14
CA GLY A 140 -9.82 -5.76 -2.26
C GLY A 140 -8.34 -6.07 -2.45
N ILE A 141 -7.47 -5.05 -2.42
CA ILE A 141 -6.02 -5.23 -2.49
C ILE A 141 -5.51 -6.03 -1.28
N LEU A 142 -5.97 -5.70 -0.07
CA LEU A 142 -5.57 -6.40 1.15
C LEU A 142 -5.98 -7.88 1.10
N ALA A 143 -7.20 -8.18 0.65
CA ALA A 143 -7.70 -9.54 0.49
C ALA A 143 -6.87 -10.33 -0.55
N ALA A 144 -6.51 -9.70 -1.68
CA ALA A 144 -5.67 -10.31 -2.69
C ALA A 144 -4.27 -10.64 -2.16
N ILE A 145 -3.67 -9.75 -1.37
CA ILE A 145 -2.37 -9.96 -0.72
C ILE A 145 -2.45 -11.14 0.27
N ILE A 146 -3.46 -11.16 1.14
CA ILE A 146 -3.67 -12.25 2.10
C ILE A 146 -3.84 -13.59 1.37
N LEU A 147 -4.64 -13.62 0.30
CA LEU A 147 -4.84 -14.81 -0.52
C LEU A 147 -3.53 -15.29 -1.16
N ALA A 148 -2.73 -14.38 -1.70
CA ALA A 148 -1.42 -14.71 -2.27
C ALA A 148 -0.48 -15.33 -1.22
N PHE A 149 -0.43 -14.77 -0.01
CA PHE A 149 0.36 -15.34 1.09
C PHE A 149 -0.13 -16.75 1.48
N LEU A 150 -1.43 -16.95 1.60
CA LEU A 150 -2.00 -18.26 1.90
C LEU A 150 -1.63 -19.30 0.84
N LEU A 151 -1.74 -18.94 -0.45
CA LEU A 151 -1.36 -19.82 -1.56
C LEU A 151 0.14 -20.16 -1.53
N LEU A 152 1.01 -19.17 -1.29
CA LEU A 152 2.45 -19.39 -1.16
C LEU A 152 2.78 -20.33 0.01
N THR A 153 2.16 -20.12 1.17
CA THR A 153 2.33 -21.02 2.33
C THR A 153 1.87 -22.43 2.00
N CYS A 154 0.71 -22.60 1.34
CA CYS A 154 0.23 -23.92 0.92
C CYS A 154 1.21 -24.62 -0.02
N VAL A 155 1.77 -23.92 -1.01
CA VAL A 155 2.74 -24.47 -1.95
C VAL A 155 4.03 -24.88 -1.23
N VAL A 156 4.55 -24.05 -0.33
CA VAL A 156 5.77 -24.34 0.45
C VAL A 156 5.55 -25.52 1.40
N CYS A 157 4.41 -25.58 2.10
CA CYS A 157 4.06 -26.70 2.97
C CYS A 157 3.92 -28.01 2.18
N PHE A 158 3.24 -27.97 1.02
CA PHE A 158 3.07 -29.15 0.17
C PHE A 158 4.42 -29.63 -0.41
N GLY A 159 5.24 -28.70 -0.90
CA GLY A 159 6.59 -29.01 -1.39
C GLY A 159 7.48 -29.61 -0.31
N SER A 160 7.47 -29.04 0.90
CA SER A 160 8.22 -29.56 2.05
C SER A 160 7.76 -30.97 2.42
N TRP A 161 6.46 -31.22 2.39
CA TRP A 161 5.89 -32.55 2.66
C TRP A 161 6.33 -33.58 1.62
N GLN A 162 6.29 -33.23 0.33
CA GLN A 162 6.76 -34.11 -0.76
C GLN A 162 8.24 -34.46 -0.61
N ILE A 163 9.11 -33.48 -0.35
CA ILE A 163 10.55 -33.70 -0.14
C ILE A 163 10.79 -34.61 1.08
N SER A 164 10.03 -34.41 2.16
CA SER A 164 10.13 -35.26 3.35
C SER A 164 9.80 -36.72 3.06
N LYS A 165 8.80 -36.96 2.19
CA LYS A 165 8.38 -38.30 1.77
C LYS A 165 9.46 -38.98 0.93
N PHE A 166 9.99 -38.32 -0.09
CA PHE A 166 11.08 -38.84 -0.93
C PHE A 166 12.34 -39.18 -0.12
N THR A 167 12.68 -38.35 0.87
CA THR A 167 13.86 -38.58 1.71
C THR A 167 13.70 -39.82 2.59
N LYS A 168 12.48 -40.13 3.02
CA LYS A 168 12.20 -41.31 3.83
C LYS A 168 12.29 -42.59 3.01
N GLU A 169 11.72 -42.61 1.81
CA GLU A 169 11.74 -43.77 0.90
C GLU A 169 13.18 -44.17 0.51
N ASN A 170 14.08 -43.20 0.30
CA ASN A 170 15.49 -43.47 -0.04
C ASN A 170 16.35 -43.99 1.13
N LYS A 171 15.92 -43.85 2.39
CA LYS A 171 16.67 -44.38 3.55
C LYS A 171 16.35 -45.85 3.85
N GLU A 172 15.27 -46.37 3.27
CA GLU A 172 14.81 -47.75 3.46
C GLU A 172 15.32 -48.69 2.35
N GLN A 173 16.06 -48.18 1.36
CA GLN A 173 16.82 -48.93 0.35
C GLN A 173 18.30 -49.01 0.69
#